data_AF-A0A9W7E9Q3-F1
#
_entry.id   AF-A0A9W7E9Q3-F1
#
_cell.length_a   1.000
_cell.length_b   1.000
_cell.length_c   1.000
_cell.angle_alpha   90.00
_cell.angle_beta   90.00
_cell.angle_gamma   90.00
#
_symmetry.space_group_name_H-M   'P 1'
#
loop_
_entity.id
_entity.type
_entity.pdbx_description
1 polymer ?
#
loop_
_entity_poly.entity_id
_entity_poly.type
_entity_poly.pdbx_seq_one_letter_code
_entity_poly.pdbx_strand_id
1 'polypeptide(L)'
;MKIALLKLLPLASLSPTLGQVPYPSHNTGAGDINNPHISTTKFVNKPAGYYTVTTNGESELIRCPAGHFCPPNSSPISPIPCGGNDKFCPLGSSRPTLVEKGHYTIGGTHLTRSNEQICEPGFWCGNGTKTECEEGYYGDSFAETESKCVGPCSIGYYCLPGSTSPTQLPCGDPSQYCLSGAKEVTKVRAGYKSIGGSLTTRTNEEIVEEGYYAMDGVEYKCPAGRYGHVKGLSNEQCSGVCAQGYYCPAKSTSPFQKICGGSDRYCPSGSGAPILVWEGHYTVNDFNGTCGAGRFRNFTNVVDETISPIMKTSVTPTKVPVAPCDLCPEGKYKHVAGDDKALCLPCPYLTTGIDDNGWGESTSDRTSCVCYRESGGKPFSNIYFNVTKGECHSIEPGQEMPHTDVVADSDRTRNVQKECERGYYCLEGVRYKCPKGRYGDKIRETNSGCTGECQPGYYCEEDTIQTKIQLKMYVHMKQYVPQDIIVQAENVLNVFAVITVLVQGILLKRVKVNVIQDIGVHQNQLVKHKMNVEGVTLIVLKVVMRRLKLRRDIIPYLDQLILKYVMEGIKKTQL
;
A
#
# COMPACT_ATOMS: atom_id res chain seq x y z
N MET A 1 -23.42 22.10 26.17
CA MET A 1 -24.87 22.18 26.51
C MET A 1 -25.23 20.97 27.35
N LYS A 2 -25.57 21.18 28.62
CA LYS A 2 -26.27 20.22 29.49
C LYS A 2 -27.72 20.08 29.03
N ILE A 3 -28.31 18.90 29.17
CA ILE A 3 -29.74 18.52 29.41
C ILE A 3 -29.83 17.01 29.12
N ALA A 4 -30.58 16.14 29.78
CA ALA A 4 -31.00 15.94 31.16
C ALA A 4 -31.49 14.47 31.22
N LEU A 5 -31.26 13.78 32.34
CA LEU A 5 -31.75 12.43 32.64
C LEU A 5 -33.30 12.37 32.63
N LEU A 6 -33.86 11.26 32.15
CA LEU A 6 -35.11 10.72 32.69
C LEU A 6 -35.00 9.21 32.89
N LYS A 7 -35.12 8.80 34.16
CA LYS A 7 -35.26 7.43 34.65
C LYS A 7 -36.73 7.00 34.52
N LEU A 8 -36.99 5.76 34.09
CA LEU A 8 -38.27 5.07 34.23
C LEU A 8 -38.09 3.85 35.15
N LEU A 9 -38.88 3.81 36.22
CA LEU A 9 -39.10 2.69 37.15
C LEU A 9 -40.62 2.42 37.20
N PRO A 10 -41.05 1.22 37.65
CA PRO A 10 -42.26 0.57 37.16
C PRO A 10 -43.54 0.93 37.94
N LEU A 11 -44.67 0.82 37.24
CA LEU A 11 -46.01 0.93 37.82
C LEU A 11 -46.41 -0.38 38.50
N ALA A 12 -46.65 -0.29 39.81
CA ALA A 12 -47.31 -1.29 40.63
C ALA A 12 -48.82 -1.30 40.32
N SER A 13 -49.39 -2.48 40.06
CA SER A 13 -50.83 -2.69 39.93
C SER A 13 -51.45 -3.05 41.28
N LEU A 14 -52.52 -2.33 41.60
CA LEU A 14 -53.31 -2.38 42.81
C LEU A 14 -54.28 -3.57 42.80
N SER A 15 -54.30 -4.31 43.90
CA SER A 15 -55.35 -5.27 44.27
C SER A 15 -56.62 -4.55 44.73
N PRO A 16 -57.82 -5.04 44.38
CA PRO A 16 -59.01 -4.79 45.17
C PRO A 16 -59.46 -6.06 45.88
N THR A 17 -59.42 -5.99 47.20
CA THR A 17 -60.14 -6.83 48.15
C THR A 17 -61.65 -6.63 48.00
N LEU A 18 -62.40 -7.71 47.72
CA LEU A 18 -63.86 -7.70 47.74
C LEU A 18 -64.35 -8.34 49.04
N GLY A 19 -65.05 -7.50 49.82
CA GLY A 19 -65.53 -7.77 51.15
C GLY A 19 -66.71 -8.73 51.20
N GLN A 20 -66.78 -9.40 52.35
CA GLN A 20 -67.90 -10.19 52.83
C GLN A 20 -69.09 -9.26 53.14
N VAL A 21 -70.28 -9.64 52.66
CA VAL A 21 -71.57 -9.13 53.17
C VAL A 21 -72.47 -10.34 53.44
N PRO A 22 -73.21 -10.39 54.57
CA PRO A 22 -73.80 -11.60 55.12
C PRO A 22 -75.18 -11.91 54.53
N TYR A 23 -75.48 -13.21 54.38
CA TYR A 23 -76.82 -13.73 54.14
C TYR A 23 -77.69 -13.63 55.40
N PRO A 24 -78.97 -13.20 55.31
CA PRO A 24 -79.88 -13.21 56.43
C PRO A 24 -80.43 -14.62 56.69
N SER A 25 -80.44 -14.99 57.96
CA SER A 25 -81.12 -16.14 58.55
C SER A 25 -82.63 -15.88 58.63
N HIS A 26 -83.45 -16.79 58.10
CA HIS A 26 -84.86 -16.88 58.45
C HIS A 26 -85.21 -18.29 58.91
N ASN A 27 -85.66 -18.35 60.16
CA ASN A 27 -86.05 -19.52 60.91
C ASN A 27 -87.46 -19.99 60.51
N THR A 28 -87.62 -21.31 60.50
CA THR A 28 -88.82 -22.14 60.82
C THR A 28 -90.22 -21.51 60.77
N GLY A 29 -91.10 -22.12 59.97
CA GLY A 29 -92.55 -22.06 60.12
C GLY A 29 -93.20 -23.29 59.48
N ALA A 30 -93.64 -24.23 60.31
CA ALA A 30 -94.45 -25.37 59.91
C ALA A 30 -95.85 -24.92 59.48
N GLY A 31 -96.43 -25.58 58.47
CA GLY A 31 -97.78 -25.34 58.00
C GLY A 31 -98.22 -26.41 57.02
N ASP A 32 -98.94 -27.40 57.53
CA ASP A 32 -99.64 -28.45 56.78
C ASP A 32 -100.73 -27.86 55.87
N ILE A 33 -100.74 -28.24 54.58
CA ILE A 33 -101.97 -28.32 53.80
C ILE A 33 -101.88 -29.44 52.74
N ASN A 34 -102.79 -30.39 52.87
CA ASN A 34 -103.01 -31.54 52.00
C ASN A 34 -103.49 -31.12 50.61
N ASN A 35 -102.86 -31.64 49.54
CA ASN A 35 -103.53 -31.88 48.26
C ASN A 35 -102.82 -33.01 47.47
N PRO A 36 -103.51 -34.10 47.07
CA PRO A 36 -102.87 -35.27 46.50
C PRO A 36 -102.86 -35.21 44.97
N HIS A 37 -101.72 -34.84 44.39
CA HIS A 37 -101.31 -35.26 43.04
C HIS A 37 -99.79 -35.35 42.99
N ILE A 38 -99.24 -36.22 43.85
CA ILE A 38 -97.89 -36.74 43.65
C ILE A 38 -98.01 -37.73 42.50
N SER A 39 -97.79 -37.25 41.27
CA SER A 39 -97.22 -38.12 40.25
C SER A 39 -95.83 -38.43 40.75
N THR A 40 -95.63 -39.65 41.25
CA THR A 40 -94.32 -40.20 41.57
C THR A 40 -93.54 -40.34 40.27
N THR A 41 -93.02 -39.23 39.73
CA THR A 41 -91.81 -39.30 38.93
C THR A 41 -90.75 -39.88 39.87
N LYS A 42 -90.48 -41.18 39.72
CA LYS A 42 -89.28 -41.84 40.24
C LYS A 42 -88.12 -40.89 39.94
N PHE A 43 -87.61 -40.21 40.97
CA PHE A 43 -86.33 -39.54 40.87
C PHE A 43 -85.32 -40.66 40.66
N VAL A 44 -84.98 -40.92 39.38
CA VAL A 44 -83.84 -41.74 39.05
C VAL A 44 -82.64 -40.99 39.61
N ASN A 45 -82.07 -41.47 40.71
CA ASN A 45 -80.77 -41.01 41.18
C ASN A 45 -79.80 -41.19 40.03
N LYS A 46 -79.50 -40.11 39.32
CA LYS A 46 -78.67 -40.12 38.12
C LYS A 46 -77.21 -40.24 38.57
N PRO A 47 -76.54 -41.38 38.32
CA PRO A 47 -75.14 -41.50 38.70
C PRO A 47 -74.31 -40.50 37.89
N ALA A 48 -73.31 -39.92 38.55
CA ALA A 48 -72.31 -39.06 37.94
C ALA A 48 -71.70 -39.73 36.69
N GLY A 49 -71.51 -38.97 35.60
CA GLY A 49 -70.88 -39.50 34.37
C GLY A 49 -71.85 -40.16 33.38
N TYR A 50 -73.16 -40.04 33.60
CA TYR A 50 -74.20 -40.52 32.68
C TYR A 50 -75.20 -39.41 32.34
N TYR A 51 -75.85 -39.48 31.16
CA TYR A 51 -76.98 -38.64 30.76
C TYR A 51 -78.19 -39.51 30.40
N THR A 52 -79.38 -38.93 30.43
CA THR A 52 -80.64 -39.65 30.21
C THR A 52 -81.25 -39.24 28.88
N VAL A 53 -81.59 -40.23 28.05
CA VAL A 53 -82.36 -40.00 26.82
C VAL A 53 -83.74 -40.61 27.03
N THR A 54 -84.79 -39.81 26.81
CA THR A 54 -86.17 -40.29 26.90
C THR A 54 -86.74 -40.43 25.50
N THR A 55 -87.09 -41.66 25.11
CA THR A 55 -87.81 -41.94 23.85
C THR A 55 -89.07 -42.72 24.20
N ASN A 56 -90.22 -42.29 23.68
CA ASN A 56 -91.51 -42.98 23.87
C ASN A 56 -91.90 -43.30 25.34
N GLY A 57 -91.47 -42.49 26.32
CA GLY A 57 -91.79 -42.68 27.74
C GLY A 57 -90.82 -43.60 28.52
N GLU A 58 -89.85 -44.21 27.84
CA GLU A 58 -88.78 -45.00 28.47
C GLU A 58 -87.51 -44.13 28.60
N SER A 59 -86.87 -44.15 29.78
CA SER A 59 -85.65 -43.39 30.06
C SER A 59 -84.45 -44.31 30.12
N GLU A 60 -83.52 -44.17 29.17
CA GLU A 60 -82.27 -44.92 29.13
C GLU A 60 -81.11 -44.08 29.70
N LEU A 61 -80.22 -44.72 30.45
CA LEU A 61 -79.05 -44.11 31.04
C LEU A 61 -77.80 -44.41 30.18
N ILE A 62 -77.27 -43.38 29.53
CA ILE A 62 -76.13 -43.51 28.60
C ILE A 62 -74.88 -42.90 29.24
N ARG A 63 -73.72 -43.59 29.12
CA ARG A 63 -72.43 -43.03 29.56
C ARG A 63 -72.16 -41.72 28.85
N CYS A 64 -71.67 -40.72 29.58
CA CYS A 64 -71.30 -39.44 28.99
C CYS A 64 -70.25 -39.69 27.88
N PRO A 65 -70.49 -39.22 26.65
CA PRO A 65 -69.57 -39.45 25.54
C PRO A 65 -68.22 -38.79 25.81
N ALA A 66 -67.16 -39.36 25.26
CA ALA A 66 -65.82 -38.77 25.36
C ALA A 66 -65.82 -37.32 24.81
N GLY A 67 -65.02 -36.45 25.43
CA GLY A 67 -65.03 -35.01 25.17
C GLY A 67 -66.15 -34.23 25.87
N HIS A 68 -66.99 -34.89 26.66
CA HIS A 68 -68.06 -34.27 27.43
C HIS A 68 -68.08 -34.76 28.87
N PHE A 69 -68.67 -33.98 29.78
CA PHE A 69 -68.91 -34.36 31.16
C PHE A 69 -70.37 -34.18 31.59
N CYS A 70 -70.79 -35.02 32.55
CA CYS A 70 -72.16 -35.11 33.01
C CYS A 70 -72.21 -35.04 34.57
N PRO A 71 -72.43 -33.86 35.18
CA PRO A 71 -72.39 -33.67 36.64
C PRO A 71 -73.52 -34.40 37.39
N PRO A 72 -73.28 -34.83 38.65
CA PRO A 72 -74.32 -35.45 39.49
C PRO A 72 -75.48 -34.48 39.76
N ASN A 73 -76.71 -34.98 39.77
CA ASN A 73 -77.93 -34.22 40.04
C ASN A 73 -78.14 -32.96 39.17
N SER A 74 -77.36 -32.79 38.11
CA SER A 74 -77.54 -31.72 37.14
C SER A 74 -78.52 -32.18 36.06
N SER A 75 -79.42 -31.27 35.70
CA SER A 75 -80.40 -31.46 34.64
C SER A 75 -79.99 -30.72 33.37
N PRO A 76 -78.92 -31.13 32.67
CA PRO A 76 -78.91 -31.03 31.23
C PRO A 76 -79.39 -32.38 30.67
N ILE A 77 -80.35 -32.28 29.76
CA ILE A 77 -80.80 -33.39 28.91
C ILE A 77 -79.67 -33.83 27.94
N SER A 78 -78.58 -33.06 27.86
CA SER A 78 -77.46 -33.26 26.92
C SER A 78 -76.08 -33.23 27.61
N PRO A 79 -75.08 -33.96 27.10
CA PRO A 79 -73.67 -33.85 27.54
C PRO A 79 -73.10 -32.43 27.43
N ILE A 80 -72.28 -32.00 28.40
CA ILE A 80 -71.62 -30.68 28.40
C ILE A 80 -70.19 -30.82 27.85
N PRO A 81 -69.73 -30.01 26.88
CA PRO A 81 -68.37 -30.09 26.36
C PRO A 81 -67.32 -29.87 27.45
N CYS A 82 -66.22 -30.62 27.40
CA CYS A 82 -65.18 -30.65 28.43
C CYS A 82 -64.53 -29.27 28.71
N GLY A 83 -64.45 -28.43 27.68
CA GLY A 83 -63.79 -27.12 27.74
C GLY A 83 -62.38 -27.14 27.15
N GLY A 84 -61.59 -26.11 27.49
CA GLY A 84 -60.34 -25.69 26.83
C GLY A 84 -59.17 -26.69 26.81
N ASN A 85 -58.03 -26.24 26.29
CA ASN A 85 -56.86 -27.09 26.02
C ASN A 85 -56.26 -27.73 27.27
N ASP A 86 -56.49 -27.17 28.46
CA ASP A 86 -55.95 -27.63 29.75
C ASP A 86 -56.74 -28.79 30.37
N LYS A 87 -57.81 -29.26 29.70
CA LYS A 87 -58.75 -30.25 30.24
C LYS A 87 -59.12 -31.31 29.23
N PHE A 88 -59.41 -32.52 29.71
CA PHE A 88 -59.93 -33.61 28.89
C PHE A 88 -60.95 -34.46 29.65
N CYS A 89 -61.83 -35.13 28.89
CA CYS A 89 -62.94 -35.89 29.42
C CYS A 89 -62.99 -37.27 28.74
N PRO A 90 -62.44 -38.33 29.38
CA PRO A 90 -62.62 -39.70 28.93
C PRO A 90 -64.10 -40.13 28.93
N LEU A 91 -64.39 -41.29 28.34
CA LEU A 91 -65.76 -41.85 28.33
C LEU A 91 -66.29 -42.00 29.77
N GLY A 92 -67.46 -41.42 30.06
CA GLY A 92 -68.10 -41.48 31.37
C GLY A 92 -67.64 -40.41 32.36
N SER A 93 -66.95 -39.35 31.92
CA SER A 93 -66.53 -38.24 32.80
C SER A 93 -67.71 -37.55 33.48
N SER A 94 -67.61 -37.35 34.79
CA SER A 94 -68.59 -36.58 35.58
C SER A 94 -68.19 -35.12 35.81
N ARG A 95 -66.91 -34.81 35.57
CA ARG A 95 -66.29 -33.48 35.61
C ARG A 95 -65.08 -33.46 34.68
N PRO A 96 -64.59 -32.29 34.22
CA PRO A 96 -63.35 -32.20 33.45
C PRO A 96 -62.13 -32.63 34.28
N THR A 97 -61.21 -33.38 33.66
CA THR A 97 -59.91 -33.74 34.23
C THR A 97 -58.87 -32.74 33.75
N LEU A 98 -58.05 -32.19 34.65
CA LEU A 98 -56.92 -31.33 34.28
C LEU A 98 -55.82 -32.19 33.66
N VAL A 99 -55.20 -31.66 32.61
CA VAL A 99 -54.03 -32.28 31.97
C VAL A 99 -52.85 -32.37 32.94
N GLU A 100 -52.10 -33.47 32.88
CA GLU A 100 -50.88 -33.64 33.66
C GLU A 100 -49.77 -32.68 33.18
N LYS A 101 -48.88 -32.28 34.09
CA LYS A 101 -47.74 -31.42 33.73
C LYS A 101 -46.88 -32.15 32.69
N GLY A 102 -46.47 -31.46 31.64
CA GLY A 102 -45.71 -32.06 30.54
C GLY A 102 -46.55 -32.92 29.58
N HIS A 103 -47.87 -32.86 29.69
CA HIS A 103 -48.81 -33.53 28.78
C HIS A 103 -49.65 -32.52 27.99
N TYR A 104 -50.11 -32.93 26.81
CA TYR A 104 -51.04 -32.18 25.97
C TYR A 104 -52.32 -32.97 25.73
N THR A 105 -53.41 -32.25 25.52
CA THR A 105 -54.72 -32.88 25.31
C THR A 105 -54.93 -33.28 23.85
N ILE A 106 -55.55 -34.44 23.64
CA ILE A 106 -55.82 -35.02 22.33
C ILE A 106 -57.28 -35.48 22.20
N GLY A 107 -57.69 -35.77 20.96
CA GLY A 107 -59.05 -36.17 20.60
C GLY A 107 -60.03 -35.00 20.50
N GLY A 108 -61.07 -35.12 19.68
CA GLY A 108 -62.08 -34.08 19.48
C GLY A 108 -61.54 -32.72 19.02
N THR A 109 -62.22 -31.64 19.41
CA THR A 109 -61.84 -30.23 19.17
C THR A 109 -61.24 -29.61 20.45
N HIS A 110 -60.82 -28.34 20.39
CA HIS A 110 -60.33 -27.59 21.56
C HIS A 110 -61.33 -27.46 22.73
N LEU A 111 -62.61 -27.80 22.52
CA LEU A 111 -63.66 -27.81 23.54
C LEU A 111 -64.08 -29.22 23.98
N THR A 112 -63.64 -30.25 23.26
CA THR A 112 -64.14 -31.63 23.43
C THR A 112 -63.00 -32.64 23.48
N ARG A 113 -61.90 -32.27 24.11
CA ARG A 113 -60.73 -33.13 24.30
C ARG A 113 -61.08 -34.36 25.13
N SER A 114 -60.60 -35.54 24.72
CA SER A 114 -61.03 -36.82 25.31
C SER A 114 -59.93 -37.60 26.00
N ASN A 115 -58.66 -37.28 25.74
CA ASN A 115 -57.50 -37.95 26.35
C ASN A 115 -56.32 -36.98 26.46
N GLU A 116 -55.22 -37.41 27.07
CA GLU A 116 -53.94 -36.71 27.10
C GLU A 116 -52.79 -37.58 26.58
N GLN A 117 -51.68 -36.94 26.23
CA GLN A 117 -50.45 -37.59 25.78
C GLN A 117 -49.23 -36.84 26.32
N ILE A 118 -48.19 -37.58 26.69
CA ILE A 118 -46.91 -37.02 27.14
C ILE A 118 -46.20 -36.28 26.00
N CYS A 119 -45.59 -35.12 26.28
CA CYS A 119 -44.77 -34.42 25.30
C CYS A 119 -43.53 -35.23 24.94
N GLU A 120 -43.32 -35.43 23.63
CA GLU A 120 -42.11 -36.03 23.07
C GLU A 120 -40.92 -35.04 22.98
N PRO A 121 -39.67 -35.53 22.89
CA PRO A 121 -38.49 -34.68 22.70
C PRO A 121 -38.64 -33.71 21.52
N GLY A 122 -38.09 -32.51 21.68
CA GLY A 122 -38.26 -31.38 20.75
C GLY A 122 -39.54 -30.57 21.00
N PHE A 123 -40.40 -31.00 21.93
CA PHE A 123 -41.62 -30.27 22.27
C PHE A 123 -41.75 -30.07 23.77
N TRP A 124 -42.41 -28.98 24.15
CA TRP A 124 -42.82 -28.71 25.52
C TRP A 124 -44.33 -28.53 25.60
N CYS A 125 -44.88 -28.89 26.75
CA CYS A 125 -46.30 -28.94 27.02
C CYS A 125 -46.65 -28.03 28.20
N GLY A 126 -47.33 -26.92 27.89
CA GLY A 126 -47.86 -25.97 28.87
C GLY A 126 -49.36 -25.80 28.69
N ASN A 127 -50.12 -25.85 29.80
CA ASN A 127 -51.58 -25.71 29.80
C ASN A 127 -52.29 -26.59 28.75
N GLY A 128 -51.81 -27.84 28.59
CA GLY A 128 -52.36 -28.84 27.68
C GLY A 128 -52.17 -28.59 26.20
N THR A 129 -51.28 -27.65 25.83
CA THR A 129 -50.92 -27.33 24.45
C THR A 129 -49.48 -27.76 24.18
N LYS A 130 -49.26 -28.45 23.05
CA LYS A 130 -47.94 -28.86 22.56
C LYS A 130 -47.32 -27.77 21.67
N THR A 131 -46.09 -27.37 21.97
CA THR A 131 -45.33 -26.39 21.18
C THR A 131 -43.90 -26.88 21.01
N GLU A 132 -43.27 -26.57 19.88
CA GLU A 132 -41.85 -26.85 19.66
C GLU A 132 -40.97 -26.10 20.65
N CYS A 133 -39.82 -26.68 21.03
CA CYS A 133 -38.78 -25.95 21.74
C CYS A 133 -38.38 -24.70 20.95
N GLU A 134 -38.11 -23.59 21.64
CA GLU A 134 -37.66 -22.35 21.02
C GLU A 134 -36.34 -22.56 20.24
N GLU A 135 -36.18 -21.86 19.12
CA GLU A 135 -34.91 -21.78 18.41
C GLU A 135 -33.75 -21.37 19.34
N GLY A 136 -32.57 -21.93 19.10
CA GLY A 136 -31.41 -21.80 19.98
C GLY A 136 -31.44 -22.72 21.21
N TYR A 137 -32.53 -23.45 21.46
CA TYR A 137 -32.66 -24.43 22.53
C TYR A 137 -32.96 -25.83 21.98
N TYR A 138 -32.68 -26.85 22.79
CA TYR A 138 -33.01 -28.25 22.47
C TYR A 138 -33.76 -28.92 23.61
N GLY A 139 -34.53 -29.96 23.27
CA GLY A 139 -35.18 -30.85 24.24
C GLY A 139 -34.96 -32.30 23.88
N ASP A 140 -34.17 -33.03 24.67
CA ASP A 140 -33.87 -34.46 24.48
C ASP A 140 -34.71 -35.39 25.37
N SER A 141 -35.58 -34.81 26.20
CA SER A 141 -36.33 -35.48 27.25
C SER A 141 -37.85 -35.39 27.02
N PHE A 142 -38.59 -36.34 27.59
CA PHE A 142 -40.06 -36.32 27.57
C PHE A 142 -40.60 -35.38 28.65
N ALA A 143 -41.84 -34.92 28.48
CA ALA A 143 -42.58 -34.12 29.46
C ALA A 143 -41.95 -32.74 29.77
N GLU A 144 -41.25 -32.12 28.81
CA GLU A 144 -40.77 -30.75 28.95
C GLU A 144 -41.94 -29.78 29.13
N THR A 145 -41.75 -28.76 29.97
CA THR A 145 -42.84 -27.86 30.41
C THR A 145 -42.57 -26.39 30.16
N GLU A 146 -41.39 -26.06 29.65
CA GLU A 146 -40.95 -24.71 29.38
C GLU A 146 -40.43 -24.61 27.96
N SER A 147 -40.56 -23.42 27.37
CA SER A 147 -40.24 -23.19 25.96
C SER A 147 -38.75 -23.30 25.62
N LYS A 148 -37.89 -23.16 26.61
CA LYS A 148 -36.43 -23.37 26.51
C LYS A 148 -36.03 -24.82 26.68
N CYS A 149 -36.99 -25.71 26.92
CA CYS A 149 -36.80 -27.14 27.11
C CYS A 149 -35.61 -27.42 28.06
N VAL A 150 -34.64 -28.20 27.62
CA VAL A 150 -33.52 -28.67 28.45
C VAL A 150 -32.41 -27.63 28.55
N GLY A 151 -32.01 -27.04 27.41
CA GLY A 151 -30.88 -26.11 27.42
C GLY A 151 -30.57 -25.48 26.07
N PRO A 152 -29.67 -24.48 26.07
CA PRO A 152 -29.22 -23.83 24.85
C PRO A 152 -28.36 -24.77 24.02
N CYS A 153 -28.30 -24.53 22.72
CA CYS A 153 -27.40 -25.30 21.87
C CYS A 153 -25.93 -24.96 22.13
N SER A 154 -25.09 -25.97 21.88
CA SER A 154 -23.66 -25.92 22.14
C SER A 154 -22.98 -24.92 21.22
N ILE A 155 -21.92 -24.30 21.71
CA ILE A 155 -21.07 -23.43 20.90
C ILE A 155 -20.55 -24.17 19.66
N GLY A 156 -20.53 -23.50 18.50
CA GLY A 156 -20.23 -24.13 17.20
C GLY A 156 -21.42 -24.84 16.53
N TYR A 157 -22.60 -24.82 17.15
CA TYR A 157 -23.84 -25.36 16.63
C TYR A 157 -24.99 -24.37 16.79
N TYR A 158 -26.04 -24.53 16.00
CA TYR A 158 -27.28 -23.78 16.11
C TYR A 158 -28.49 -24.73 16.08
N CYS A 159 -29.62 -24.24 16.57
CA CYS A 159 -30.83 -25.05 16.69
C CYS A 159 -32.05 -24.32 16.15
N LEU A 160 -32.76 -25.00 15.25
CA LEU A 160 -34.07 -24.62 14.79
C LEU A 160 -35.14 -25.02 15.82
N PRO A 161 -36.38 -24.49 15.70
CA PRO A 161 -37.49 -24.93 16.53
C PRO A 161 -37.61 -26.46 16.56
N GLY A 162 -37.80 -27.01 17.76
CA GLY A 162 -37.96 -28.44 18.00
C GLY A 162 -36.70 -29.29 17.90
N SER A 163 -35.50 -28.68 18.00
CA SER A 163 -34.24 -29.43 18.04
C SER A 163 -34.18 -30.39 19.24
N THR A 164 -33.64 -31.58 19.02
CA THR A 164 -33.55 -32.63 20.06
C THR A 164 -32.13 -32.88 20.55
N SER A 165 -31.16 -32.11 20.06
CA SER A 165 -29.75 -32.24 20.41
C SER A 165 -29.09 -30.88 20.54
N PRO A 166 -28.18 -30.67 21.51
CA PRO A 166 -27.41 -29.44 21.61
C PRO A 166 -26.45 -29.23 20.42
N THR A 167 -26.21 -30.28 19.62
CA THR A 167 -25.32 -30.27 18.46
C THR A 167 -26.05 -30.56 17.14
N GLN A 168 -27.35 -30.25 17.09
CA GLN A 168 -28.25 -30.60 15.98
C GLN A 168 -27.73 -30.17 14.60
N LEU A 169 -27.30 -28.90 14.46
CA LEU A 169 -26.79 -28.35 13.21
C LEU A 169 -25.44 -27.65 13.44
N PRO A 170 -24.35 -28.07 12.77
CA PRO A 170 -23.06 -27.39 12.87
C PRO A 170 -23.13 -26.00 12.20
N CYS A 171 -22.34 -25.05 12.70
CA CYS A 171 -22.38 -23.65 12.22
C CYS A 171 -22.03 -23.46 10.74
N GLY A 172 -21.39 -24.43 10.09
CA GLY A 172 -21.01 -24.33 8.68
C GLY A 172 -19.52 -24.02 8.49
N ASP A 173 -19.16 -23.45 7.34
CA ASP A 173 -17.77 -23.29 6.89
C ASP A 173 -16.99 -22.15 7.61
N PRO A 174 -15.68 -21.95 7.32
CA PRO A 174 -14.86 -20.93 7.98
C PRO A 174 -15.36 -19.48 7.87
N SER A 175 -16.29 -19.16 6.96
CA SER A 175 -16.90 -17.83 6.84
C SER A 175 -17.93 -17.52 7.92
N GLN A 176 -18.26 -18.49 8.78
CA GLN A 176 -19.31 -18.40 9.79
C GLN A 176 -18.85 -18.92 11.15
N TYR A 177 -19.56 -18.53 12.21
CA TYR A 177 -19.39 -19.08 13.55
C TYR A 177 -20.71 -19.06 14.34
N CYS A 178 -20.79 -19.86 15.41
CA CYS A 178 -21.96 -19.89 16.30
C CYS A 178 -21.54 -19.84 17.77
N LEU A 179 -22.18 -18.95 18.53
CA LEU A 179 -22.10 -18.91 19.99
C LEU A 179 -23.09 -19.90 20.62
N SER A 180 -23.04 -20.09 21.94
CA SER A 180 -24.05 -20.90 22.63
C SER A 180 -25.43 -20.27 22.48
N GLY A 181 -26.43 -21.11 22.23
CA GLY A 181 -27.80 -20.66 21.97
C GLY A 181 -28.01 -19.99 20.61
N ALA A 182 -27.12 -20.23 19.64
CA ALA A 182 -27.28 -19.70 18.30
C ALA A 182 -28.57 -20.23 17.65
N LYS A 183 -29.34 -19.31 17.09
CA LYS A 183 -30.57 -19.57 16.32
C LYS A 183 -30.28 -19.68 14.83
N GLU A 184 -29.25 -18.97 14.40
CA GLU A 184 -28.73 -18.93 13.04
C GLU A 184 -27.21 -18.73 13.07
N VAL A 185 -26.59 -18.87 11.91
CA VAL A 185 -25.15 -18.71 11.70
C VAL A 185 -24.75 -17.23 11.70
N THR A 186 -23.65 -16.88 12.36
CA THR A 186 -23.11 -15.52 12.32
C THR A 186 -21.97 -15.44 11.31
N LYS A 187 -22.05 -14.52 10.33
CA LYS A 187 -20.98 -14.31 9.35
C LYS A 187 -19.77 -13.61 9.97
N VAL A 188 -18.58 -14.09 9.63
CA VAL A 188 -17.31 -13.47 10.03
C VAL A 188 -17.16 -12.11 9.32
N ARG A 189 -16.66 -11.11 10.04
CA ARG A 189 -16.44 -9.75 9.50
C ARG A 189 -15.29 -9.73 8.50
N ALA A 190 -15.34 -8.78 7.56
CA ALA A 190 -14.22 -8.53 6.66
C ALA A 190 -12.96 -8.16 7.45
N GLY A 191 -11.82 -8.79 7.15
CA GLY A 191 -10.58 -8.62 7.92
C GLY A 191 -10.52 -9.43 9.22
N TYR A 192 -11.49 -10.31 9.47
CA TYR A 192 -11.47 -11.23 10.60
C TYR A 192 -11.35 -12.68 10.09
N LYS A 193 -10.68 -13.52 10.89
CA LYS A 193 -10.64 -14.98 10.71
C LYS A 193 -11.57 -15.65 11.73
N SER A 194 -12.17 -16.77 11.36
CA SER A 194 -12.85 -17.61 12.35
C SER A 194 -11.85 -18.38 13.21
N ILE A 195 -12.19 -18.55 14.49
CA ILE A 195 -11.38 -19.27 15.47
C ILE A 195 -12.22 -20.26 16.27
N GLY A 196 -11.52 -21.16 16.98
CA GLY A 196 -12.12 -22.20 17.80
C GLY A 196 -12.79 -23.31 16.98
N GLY A 197 -13.18 -24.38 17.68
CA GLY A 197 -13.85 -25.55 17.11
C GLY A 197 -13.10 -26.22 15.96
N SER A 198 -13.87 -26.81 15.03
CA SER A 198 -13.37 -27.41 13.79
C SER A 198 -13.69 -26.52 12.57
N LEU A 199 -13.34 -26.97 11.36
CA LEU A 199 -13.70 -26.27 10.12
C LEU A 199 -15.22 -26.12 9.92
N THR A 200 -16.03 -26.93 10.59
CA THR A 200 -17.49 -26.89 10.51
C THR A 200 -18.19 -26.35 11.77
N THR A 201 -17.44 -26.07 12.84
CA THR A 201 -17.98 -25.76 14.18
C THR A 201 -17.27 -24.57 14.83
N ARG A 202 -16.89 -23.58 14.03
CA ARG A 202 -16.27 -22.34 14.45
C ARG A 202 -17.10 -21.62 15.51
N THR A 203 -16.41 -21.05 16.50
CA THR A 203 -17.06 -20.57 17.72
C THR A 203 -16.93 -19.06 17.94
N ASN A 204 -15.95 -18.41 17.30
CA ASN A 204 -15.74 -16.98 17.40
C ASN A 204 -14.94 -16.46 16.19
N GLU A 205 -14.64 -15.17 16.18
CA GLU A 205 -13.78 -14.51 15.20
C GLU A 205 -12.68 -13.67 15.86
N GLU A 206 -11.60 -13.40 15.12
CA GLU A 206 -10.46 -12.59 15.56
C GLU A 206 -9.96 -11.70 14.40
N ILE A 207 -9.60 -10.45 14.70
CA ILE A 207 -9.02 -9.55 13.69
C ILE A 207 -7.63 -10.05 13.29
N VAL A 208 -7.30 -10.06 12.00
CA VAL A 208 -5.95 -10.46 11.58
C VAL A 208 -4.92 -9.39 11.90
N GLU A 209 -3.71 -9.85 12.23
CA GLU A 209 -2.58 -9.00 12.55
C GLU A 209 -1.95 -8.37 11.28
N GLU A 210 -1.06 -7.40 11.48
CA GLU A 210 -0.27 -6.81 10.39
C GLU A 210 0.51 -7.88 9.60
N GLY A 211 0.68 -7.65 8.30
CA GLY A 211 1.28 -8.61 7.37
C GLY A 211 0.32 -9.73 6.94
N TYR A 212 -0.93 -9.73 7.43
CA TYR A 212 -1.97 -10.65 6.99
C TYR A 212 -3.20 -9.90 6.47
N TYR A 213 -4.02 -10.61 5.70
CA TYR A 213 -5.37 -10.23 5.36
C TYR A 213 -6.31 -11.42 5.58
N ALA A 214 -7.60 -11.16 5.77
CA ALA A 214 -8.61 -12.22 5.85
C ALA A 214 -9.80 -11.96 4.93
N MET A 215 -10.17 -13.01 4.20
CA MET A 215 -11.37 -13.07 3.37
C MET A 215 -12.11 -14.36 3.69
N ASP A 216 -13.44 -14.30 3.73
CA ASP A 216 -14.32 -15.44 4.02
C ASP A 216 -13.93 -16.21 5.30
N GLY A 217 -13.50 -15.48 6.33
CA GLY A 217 -13.11 -16.01 7.62
C GLY A 217 -11.81 -16.82 7.64
N VAL A 218 -11.01 -16.76 6.57
CA VAL A 218 -9.70 -17.42 6.46
C VAL A 218 -8.58 -16.38 6.42
N GLU A 219 -7.52 -16.62 7.18
CA GLU A 219 -6.31 -15.78 7.24
C GLU A 219 -5.31 -16.15 6.14
N TYR A 220 -4.77 -15.14 5.47
CA TYR A 220 -3.73 -15.25 4.45
C TYR A 220 -2.59 -14.28 4.74
N LYS A 221 -1.36 -14.70 4.45
CA LYS A 221 -0.21 -13.78 4.45
C LYS A 221 -0.38 -12.79 3.31
N CYS A 222 -0.03 -11.52 3.54
CA CYS A 222 0.19 -10.59 2.44
C CYS A 222 1.18 -11.19 1.44
N PRO A 223 0.86 -11.21 0.14
CA PRO A 223 1.68 -11.90 -0.86
C PRO A 223 3.03 -11.19 -1.02
N ALA A 224 4.02 -11.92 -1.53
CA ALA A 224 5.31 -11.32 -1.85
C ALA A 224 5.14 -10.17 -2.87
N GLY A 225 5.87 -9.08 -2.68
CA GLY A 225 5.73 -7.84 -3.44
C GLY A 225 4.73 -6.85 -2.83
N ARG A 226 4.04 -7.22 -1.76
CA ARG A 226 3.10 -6.37 -1.02
C ARG A 226 3.38 -6.39 0.47
N TYR A 227 2.88 -5.37 1.16
CA TYR A 227 2.98 -5.25 2.61
C TYR A 227 1.63 -4.90 3.25
N GLY A 228 1.45 -5.30 4.51
CA GLY A 228 0.28 -4.95 5.32
C GLY A 228 0.70 -4.29 6.63
N HIS A 229 0.54 -2.98 6.75
CA HIS A 229 0.95 -2.21 7.95
C HIS A 229 -0.23 -1.92 8.91
N VAL A 230 -1.40 -2.49 8.64
CA VAL A 230 -2.62 -2.30 9.43
C VAL A 230 -3.24 -3.66 9.71
N LYS A 231 -3.82 -3.82 10.91
CA LYS A 231 -4.64 -4.98 11.26
C LYS A 231 -5.96 -5.01 10.48
N GLY A 232 -6.53 -6.19 10.30
CA GLY A 232 -7.86 -6.33 9.70
C GLY A 232 -7.95 -6.02 8.21
N LEU A 233 -6.86 -6.21 7.45
CA LEU A 233 -6.92 -6.14 5.99
C LEU A 233 -7.82 -7.24 5.45
N SER A 234 -8.62 -6.93 4.43
CA SER A 234 -9.68 -7.83 3.95
C SER A 234 -9.44 -8.42 2.56
N ASN A 235 -8.31 -8.09 1.93
CA ASN A 235 -8.00 -8.54 0.57
C ASN A 235 -6.50 -8.59 0.30
N GLU A 236 -6.14 -9.28 -0.79
CA GLU A 236 -4.76 -9.52 -1.23
C GLU A 236 -3.99 -8.25 -1.65
N GLN A 237 -4.65 -7.11 -1.83
CA GLN A 237 -3.94 -5.85 -2.11
C GLN A 237 -3.16 -5.39 -0.88
N CYS A 238 -3.52 -5.90 0.31
CA CYS A 238 -3.00 -5.51 1.60
C CYS A 238 -3.01 -3.98 1.74
N SER A 239 -1.95 -3.38 2.29
CA SER A 239 -1.85 -1.93 2.38
C SER A 239 -1.26 -1.28 1.13
N GLY A 240 -0.44 -2.01 0.38
CA GLY A 240 0.25 -1.47 -0.79
C GLY A 240 1.31 -2.40 -1.34
N VAL A 241 1.94 -1.94 -2.43
CA VAL A 241 3.07 -2.61 -3.09
C VAL A 241 4.39 -2.23 -2.44
N CYS A 242 5.38 -3.10 -2.59
CA CYS A 242 6.74 -2.83 -2.13
C CYS A 242 7.35 -1.62 -2.84
N ALA A 243 8.12 -0.82 -2.13
CA ALA A 243 8.84 0.30 -2.72
C ALA A 243 9.96 -0.20 -3.63
N GLN A 244 10.26 0.56 -4.68
CA GLN A 244 11.41 0.30 -5.54
C GLN A 244 12.73 0.41 -4.75
N GLY A 245 13.73 -0.40 -5.10
CA GLY A 245 14.97 -0.53 -4.33
C GLY A 245 14.83 -1.38 -3.05
N TYR A 246 13.65 -1.96 -2.85
CA TYR A 246 13.33 -2.89 -1.76
C TYR A 246 12.57 -4.09 -2.31
N TYR A 247 12.56 -5.17 -1.55
CA TYR A 247 11.67 -6.30 -1.78
C TYR A 247 10.94 -6.69 -0.51
N CYS A 248 9.74 -7.22 -0.71
CA CYS A 248 8.82 -7.56 0.35
C CYS A 248 8.50 -9.05 0.24
N PRO A 249 9.12 -9.93 1.04
CA PRO A 249 8.69 -11.32 1.18
C PRO A 249 7.22 -11.42 1.63
N ALA A 250 6.61 -12.61 1.53
CA ALA A 250 5.27 -12.81 2.07
C ALA A 250 5.22 -12.44 3.57
N LYS A 251 4.11 -11.84 4.01
CA LYS A 251 3.92 -11.30 5.37
C LYS A 251 4.80 -10.08 5.71
N SER A 252 5.18 -9.28 4.72
CA SER A 252 5.84 -7.99 4.98
C SER A 252 4.87 -7.00 5.61
N THR A 253 5.36 -6.15 6.51
CA THR A 253 4.58 -5.09 7.18
C THR A 253 4.99 -3.68 6.76
N SER A 254 6.07 -3.56 5.99
CA SER A 254 6.60 -2.28 5.50
C SER A 254 6.88 -2.33 4.00
N PRO A 255 6.67 -1.23 3.24
CA PRO A 255 7.10 -1.14 1.85
C PRO A 255 8.62 -1.16 1.69
N PHE A 256 9.37 -0.97 2.79
CA PHE A 256 10.83 -0.94 2.83
C PHE A 256 11.41 -2.18 3.54
N GLN A 257 10.68 -3.31 3.56
CA GLN A 257 10.96 -4.49 4.39
C GLN A 257 12.41 -5.00 4.30
N LYS A 258 12.91 -5.19 3.08
CA LYS A 258 14.29 -5.63 2.83
C LYS A 258 14.89 -4.83 1.68
N ILE A 259 16.05 -4.25 1.92
CA ILE A 259 16.80 -3.49 0.91
C ILE A 259 17.23 -4.39 -0.27
N CYS A 260 17.24 -3.84 -1.48
CA CYS A 260 17.67 -4.55 -2.67
C CYS A 260 18.29 -3.64 -3.73
N GLY A 261 19.46 -4.06 -4.19
CA GLY A 261 20.25 -3.37 -5.17
C GLY A 261 21.70 -3.81 -5.07
N GLY A 262 22.42 -3.66 -6.17
CA GLY A 262 23.84 -3.99 -6.33
C GLY A 262 24.17 -4.07 -7.80
N SER A 263 25.44 -4.30 -8.14
CA SER A 263 25.83 -4.56 -9.53
C SER A 263 25.04 -5.73 -10.13
N ASP A 264 24.88 -6.81 -9.38
CA ASP A 264 24.28 -8.08 -9.80
C ASP A 264 22.74 -8.13 -9.75
N ARG A 265 22.07 -7.16 -9.10
CA ARG A 265 20.63 -7.25 -8.82
C ARG A 265 19.93 -5.91 -8.70
N TYR A 266 18.63 -5.92 -8.97
CA TYR A 266 17.77 -4.75 -8.84
C TYR A 266 16.37 -5.14 -8.37
N CYS A 267 15.63 -4.17 -7.81
CA CYS A 267 14.24 -4.35 -7.38
C CYS A 267 13.32 -3.22 -7.84
N PRO A 268 12.51 -3.41 -8.89
CA PRO A 268 11.43 -2.49 -9.23
C PRO A 268 10.35 -2.46 -8.13
N SER A 269 9.41 -1.51 -8.23
CA SER A 269 8.25 -1.49 -7.32
C SER A 269 7.46 -2.80 -7.40
N GLY A 270 7.01 -3.29 -6.25
CA GLY A 270 6.29 -4.56 -6.16
C GLY A 270 7.19 -5.81 -6.16
N SER A 271 8.51 -5.67 -6.05
CA SER A 271 9.41 -6.82 -5.96
C SER A 271 9.14 -7.67 -4.72
N GLY A 272 8.85 -8.96 -4.92
CA GLY A 272 8.77 -9.96 -3.85
C GLY A 272 10.11 -10.61 -3.49
N ALA A 273 11.09 -10.49 -4.38
CA ALA A 273 12.46 -10.96 -4.24
C ALA A 273 13.41 -10.12 -5.12
N PRO A 274 14.74 -10.16 -4.87
CA PRO A 274 15.73 -9.56 -5.76
C PRO A 274 15.71 -10.16 -7.17
N ILE A 275 15.80 -9.31 -8.19
CA ILE A 275 15.90 -9.73 -9.60
C ILE A 275 17.35 -9.64 -10.03
N LEU A 276 17.90 -10.73 -10.56
CA LEU A 276 19.26 -10.74 -11.11
C LEU A 276 19.32 -9.91 -12.40
N VAL A 277 20.42 -9.18 -12.57
CA VAL A 277 20.73 -8.45 -13.79
C VAL A 277 20.96 -9.41 -14.96
N TRP A 278 20.49 -9.06 -16.15
CA TRP A 278 20.76 -9.84 -17.35
C TRP A 278 22.17 -9.57 -17.90
N GLU A 279 22.74 -10.54 -18.61
CA GLU A 279 23.99 -10.32 -19.34
C GLU A 279 23.86 -9.16 -20.34
N GLY A 280 24.94 -8.38 -20.47
CA GLY A 280 24.94 -7.18 -21.30
C GLY A 280 24.03 -6.05 -20.80
N HIS A 281 23.55 -6.12 -19.56
CA HIS A 281 22.83 -5.05 -18.88
C HIS A 281 23.62 -4.56 -17.67
N TYR A 282 23.28 -3.38 -17.19
CA TYR A 282 23.79 -2.81 -15.95
C TYR A 282 22.64 -2.28 -15.10
N THR A 283 22.78 -2.37 -13.78
CA THR A 283 21.75 -1.91 -12.85
C THR A 283 21.96 -0.44 -12.50
N VAL A 284 20.85 0.28 -12.29
CA VAL A 284 20.84 1.69 -11.93
C VAL A 284 19.66 2.02 -11.02
N ASN A 285 19.74 3.20 -10.41
CA ASN A 285 18.57 3.88 -9.88
C ASN A 285 17.89 4.64 -11.02
N ASP A 286 16.60 4.36 -11.29
CA ASP A 286 15.85 5.08 -12.32
C ASP A 286 15.28 6.37 -11.75
N PHE A 287 16.11 7.41 -11.74
CA PHE A 287 15.70 8.76 -11.35
C PHE A 287 15.96 9.76 -12.47
N ASN A 288 14.91 10.54 -12.74
CA ASN A 288 14.85 11.61 -13.72
C ASN A 288 15.00 12.93 -12.97
N GLY A 289 16.22 13.36 -12.63
CA GLY A 289 16.40 14.68 -12.01
C GLY A 289 17.72 14.94 -11.29
N THR A 290 18.00 14.26 -10.17
CA THR A 290 19.10 14.60 -9.24
C THR A 290 20.03 13.44 -8.92
N CYS A 291 21.29 13.72 -8.57
CA CYS A 291 22.26 12.70 -8.19
C CYS A 291 21.90 12.05 -6.84
N GLY A 292 21.83 10.72 -6.83
CA GLY A 292 21.51 9.93 -5.64
C GLY A 292 22.57 10.01 -4.54
N ALA A 293 22.43 9.12 -3.55
CA ALA A 293 23.39 8.93 -2.47
C ALA A 293 24.82 8.81 -2.98
N GLY A 294 25.78 9.35 -2.24
CA GLY A 294 27.21 9.25 -2.56
C GLY A 294 27.64 9.93 -3.86
N ARG A 295 26.74 10.61 -4.59
CA ARG A 295 27.03 11.27 -5.86
C ARG A 295 26.59 12.73 -5.88
N PHE A 296 27.31 13.55 -6.62
CA PHE A 296 26.96 14.95 -6.88
C PHE A 296 27.07 15.24 -8.38
N ARG A 297 26.43 16.33 -8.83
CA ARG A 297 26.43 16.71 -10.23
C ARG A 297 27.70 17.47 -10.56
N ASN A 298 28.52 16.93 -11.46
CA ASN A 298 29.77 17.58 -11.83
C ASN A 298 29.64 18.37 -13.13
N PHE A 299 29.58 19.70 -13.00
CA PHE A 299 29.51 20.63 -14.12
C PHE A 299 30.86 21.01 -14.72
N THR A 300 32.00 20.55 -14.16
CA THR A 300 33.33 20.94 -14.66
C THR A 300 33.64 20.42 -16.07
N ASN A 301 32.94 19.38 -16.53
CA ASN A 301 33.16 18.75 -17.85
C ASN A 301 32.04 19.01 -18.87
N VAL A 302 31.02 19.82 -18.54
CA VAL A 302 30.01 20.22 -19.54
C VAL A 302 30.52 21.47 -20.25
N VAL A 303 31.43 21.26 -21.19
CA VAL A 303 31.72 22.27 -22.21
C VAL A 303 30.59 22.19 -23.22
N ASP A 304 29.70 23.16 -23.22
CA ASP A 304 28.67 23.29 -24.24
C ASP A 304 29.31 23.70 -25.57
N GLU A 305 29.81 22.72 -26.31
CA GLU A 305 30.29 22.93 -27.69
C GLU A 305 29.13 22.99 -28.71
N THR A 306 27.87 22.91 -28.26
CA THR A 306 26.70 22.85 -29.16
C THR A 306 25.92 24.15 -29.30
N ILE A 307 26.15 25.17 -28.47
CA ILE A 307 25.59 26.51 -28.73
C ILE A 307 26.52 27.27 -29.69
N SER A 308 26.50 26.85 -30.96
CA SER A 308 26.60 27.83 -32.05
C SER A 308 25.29 28.64 -32.08
N PRO A 309 25.31 29.98 -32.22
CA PRO A 309 24.09 30.80 -32.26
C PRO A 309 23.29 30.65 -33.57
N ILE A 310 23.46 29.56 -34.31
CA ILE A 310 22.92 29.35 -35.66
C ILE A 310 22.17 28.01 -35.72
N MET A 311 21.00 27.93 -35.08
CA MET A 311 19.86 27.11 -35.52
C MET A 311 18.64 27.37 -34.62
N LYS A 312 18.01 28.54 -34.78
CA LYS A 312 16.59 28.73 -34.44
C LYS A 312 15.73 28.33 -35.62
N THR A 313 15.80 27.06 -36.01
CA THR A 313 14.79 26.44 -36.88
C THR A 313 14.57 25.01 -36.41
N SER A 314 13.51 24.84 -35.63
CA SER A 314 12.66 23.65 -35.67
C SER A 314 13.35 22.28 -35.53
N VAL A 315 14.03 22.04 -34.41
CA VAL A 315 14.12 20.71 -33.81
C VAL A 315 13.87 20.88 -32.32
N THR A 316 12.86 20.22 -31.78
CA THR A 316 12.67 20.10 -30.33
C THR A 316 13.94 19.51 -29.72
N PRO A 317 14.63 20.21 -28.79
CA PRO A 317 15.75 19.63 -28.08
C PRO A 317 15.21 18.63 -27.07
N THR A 318 15.08 17.37 -27.49
CA THR A 318 14.77 16.28 -26.55
C THR A 318 16.06 15.95 -25.80
N LYS A 319 16.12 16.38 -24.53
CA LYS A 319 17.21 16.24 -23.54
C LYS A 319 18.36 17.25 -23.66
N VAL A 320 18.29 18.29 -22.83
CA VAL A 320 19.46 19.03 -22.34
C VAL A 320 20.46 18.01 -21.74
N PRO A 321 21.78 18.11 -22.00
CA PRO A 321 22.76 17.22 -21.38
C PRO A 321 22.83 17.53 -19.89
N VAL A 322 22.10 16.73 -19.12
CA VAL A 322 22.14 16.70 -17.67
C VAL A 322 23.55 16.20 -17.29
N ALA A 323 24.39 17.07 -16.71
CA ALA A 323 25.78 16.77 -16.37
C ALA A 323 25.92 15.43 -15.60
N PRO A 324 26.98 14.63 -15.79
CA PRO A 324 27.10 13.34 -15.13
C PRO A 324 27.15 13.46 -13.60
N CYS A 325 26.68 12.40 -12.92
CA CYS A 325 26.76 12.27 -11.47
C CYS A 325 28.06 11.57 -11.07
N ASP A 326 28.99 12.33 -10.52
CA ASP A 326 30.28 11.84 -10.04
C ASP A 326 30.19 11.43 -8.56
N LEU A 327 31.04 10.48 -8.15
CA LEU A 327 31.15 10.08 -6.75
C LEU A 327 31.63 11.26 -5.89
N CYS A 328 31.13 11.34 -4.67
CA CYS A 328 31.66 12.26 -3.67
C CYS A 328 33.18 12.05 -3.50
N PRO A 329 33.93 13.12 -3.14
CA PRO A 329 35.35 13.01 -2.87
C PRO A 329 35.66 11.91 -1.84
N GLU A 330 36.87 11.34 -1.92
CA GLU A 330 37.35 10.40 -0.91
C GLU A 330 37.29 11.00 0.50
N GLY A 331 36.99 10.15 1.49
CA GLY A 331 36.78 10.57 2.87
C GLY A 331 35.45 11.28 3.14
N LYS A 332 34.55 11.35 2.14
CA LYS A 332 33.21 11.94 2.28
C LYS A 332 32.11 10.96 1.93
N TYR A 333 30.97 11.11 2.60
CA TYR A 333 29.75 10.36 2.34
C TYR A 333 28.58 11.30 2.02
N LYS A 334 27.55 10.81 1.33
CA LYS A 334 26.30 11.55 1.10
C LYS A 334 25.10 10.62 1.24
N HIS A 335 24.25 10.94 2.20
CA HIS A 335 23.10 10.13 2.58
C HIS A 335 21.76 10.66 2.06
N VAL A 336 21.79 11.65 1.17
CA VAL A 336 20.58 12.25 0.58
C VAL A 336 20.76 12.42 -0.92
N ALA A 337 19.65 12.40 -1.67
CA ALA A 337 19.64 12.81 -3.06
C ALA A 337 19.91 14.32 -3.18
N GLY A 338 20.54 14.75 -4.27
CA GLY A 338 20.81 16.15 -4.57
C GLY A 338 22.06 16.34 -5.42
N ASP A 339 22.07 17.41 -6.20
CA ASP A 339 23.13 17.68 -7.18
C ASP A 339 24.34 18.40 -6.59
N ASP A 340 24.16 19.05 -5.44
CA ASP A 340 25.20 19.90 -4.85
C ASP A 340 26.32 19.06 -4.22
N LYS A 341 27.57 19.39 -4.55
CA LYS A 341 28.79 18.82 -3.95
C LYS A 341 28.85 19.08 -2.43
N ALA A 342 28.21 20.15 -1.94
CA ALA A 342 28.15 20.48 -0.52
C ALA A 342 27.41 19.42 0.32
N LEU A 343 26.56 18.61 -0.31
CA LEU A 343 25.88 17.49 0.35
C LEU A 343 26.81 16.31 0.63
N CYS A 344 28.04 16.31 0.10
CA CYS A 344 29.09 15.35 0.48
C CYS A 344 29.70 15.78 1.82
N LEU A 345 29.27 15.11 2.88
CA LEU A 345 29.69 15.31 4.26
C LEU A 345 30.96 14.52 4.56
N PRO A 346 31.87 15.03 5.40
CA PRO A 346 33.05 14.27 5.80
C PRO A 346 32.73 13.05 6.66
N CYS A 347 33.52 11.98 6.50
CA CYS A 347 33.52 10.86 7.42
C CYS A 347 34.27 11.21 8.72
N PRO A 348 33.71 10.89 9.91
CA PRO A 348 34.33 11.23 11.18
C PRO A 348 35.62 10.44 11.44
N TYR A 349 36.50 10.98 12.29
CA TYR A 349 37.84 10.46 12.63
C TYR A 349 37.87 8.99 13.15
N LEU A 350 36.74 8.42 13.54
CA LEU A 350 36.63 7.03 14.03
C LEU A 350 36.54 5.98 12.88
N THR A 351 36.92 6.38 11.67
CA THR A 351 36.94 5.56 10.45
C THR A 351 38.40 5.49 9.94
N THR A 352 38.97 4.31 9.60
CA THR A 352 40.44 4.18 9.38
C THR A 352 40.94 5.01 8.22
N GLY A 353 42.25 5.27 8.20
CA GLY A 353 42.93 5.87 7.05
C GLY A 353 42.71 7.37 7.03
N ILE A 354 43.55 8.09 7.77
CA ILE A 354 43.66 9.55 7.67
C ILE A 354 44.20 9.84 6.28
N ASP A 355 43.39 10.44 5.41
CA ASP A 355 43.91 11.14 4.24
C ASP A 355 44.74 12.36 4.71
N ASP A 356 45.52 13.00 3.85
CA ASP A 356 46.36 14.15 4.21
C ASP A 356 45.58 15.35 4.83
N ASN A 357 44.24 15.27 4.88
CA ASN A 357 43.33 16.28 5.41
C ASN A 357 42.63 15.88 6.73
N GLY A 358 42.82 14.67 7.27
CA GLY A 358 42.24 14.27 8.56
C GLY A 358 40.88 13.56 8.52
N TRP A 359 40.39 13.11 7.37
CA TRP A 359 39.09 12.43 7.27
C TRP A 359 39.25 10.91 7.26
N GLY A 360 38.26 10.16 7.74
CA GLY A 360 38.32 8.70 7.71
C GLY A 360 37.59 8.06 6.53
N GLU A 361 37.64 6.73 6.40
CA GLU A 361 37.28 6.01 5.18
C GLU A 361 35.76 5.98 4.87
N SER A 362 35.41 6.47 3.68
CA SER A 362 34.08 6.33 3.06
C SER A 362 33.93 5.00 2.32
N THR A 363 32.72 4.43 2.26
CA THR A 363 32.42 3.25 1.43
C THR A 363 32.71 3.51 -0.06
N SER A 364 32.91 2.46 -0.86
CA SER A 364 33.25 2.58 -2.30
C SER A 364 32.19 3.35 -3.11
N ASP A 365 30.93 3.27 -2.72
CA ASP A 365 29.79 3.99 -3.29
C ASP A 365 29.58 5.38 -2.66
N ARG A 366 30.39 5.76 -1.65
CA ARG A 366 30.34 7.02 -0.89
C ARG A 366 28.99 7.30 -0.24
N THR A 367 28.18 6.28 0.01
CA THR A 367 26.86 6.45 0.65
C THR A 367 26.95 6.43 2.18
N SER A 368 28.04 5.88 2.71
CA SER A 368 28.28 5.70 4.14
C SER A 368 29.78 5.80 4.47
N CYS A 369 30.14 5.67 5.75
CA CYS A 369 31.52 5.60 6.24
C CYS A 369 31.78 4.24 6.90
N VAL A 370 33.04 3.81 6.89
CA VAL A 370 33.46 2.52 7.46
C VAL A 370 33.85 2.71 8.93
N CYS A 371 33.00 2.26 9.86
CA CYS A 371 33.31 2.33 11.28
C CYS A 371 34.34 1.29 11.70
N TYR A 372 35.29 1.68 12.56
CA TYR A 372 36.26 0.78 13.17
C TYR A 372 36.18 0.84 14.70
N ARG A 373 36.68 -0.21 15.35
CA ARG A 373 36.67 -0.31 16.81
C ARG A 373 37.77 0.56 17.40
N GLU A 374 37.46 1.31 18.45
CA GLU A 374 38.48 1.94 19.29
C GLU A 374 39.34 0.88 19.99
N SER A 375 40.64 1.10 20.07
CA SER A 375 41.57 0.25 20.82
C SER A 375 41.16 0.19 22.29
N GLY A 376 40.85 -1.01 22.80
CA GLY A 376 40.39 -1.24 24.18
C GLY A 376 38.88 -1.43 24.37
N GLY A 377 38.08 -1.37 23.31
CA GLY A 377 36.64 -1.63 23.37
C GLY A 377 36.25 -3.11 23.63
N LYS A 378 34.97 -3.34 23.97
CA LYS A 378 34.43 -4.69 24.22
C LYS A 378 34.68 -5.63 23.01
N PRO A 379 34.95 -6.93 23.24
CA PRO A 379 35.51 -7.80 22.21
C PRO A 379 34.59 -8.19 21.03
N PHE A 380 33.27 -7.92 21.08
CA PHE A 380 32.30 -8.43 20.08
C PHE A 380 31.12 -7.48 19.77
N SER A 381 31.33 -6.17 19.65
CA SER A 381 30.28 -5.25 19.20
C SER A 381 30.22 -5.20 17.66
N ASN A 382 29.09 -5.58 17.06
CA ASN A 382 28.80 -5.18 15.68
C ASN A 382 28.70 -3.65 15.66
N ILE A 383 29.48 -2.96 14.83
CA ILE A 383 29.47 -1.50 14.72
C ILE A 383 28.90 -1.10 13.36
N TYR A 384 28.12 -0.03 13.33
CA TYR A 384 27.54 0.52 12.10
C TYR A 384 27.65 2.04 12.09
N PHE A 385 27.64 2.63 10.89
CA PHE A 385 27.60 4.06 10.70
C PHE A 385 26.15 4.53 10.53
N ASN A 386 25.68 5.39 11.41
CA ASN A 386 24.40 6.07 11.25
C ASN A 386 24.58 7.24 10.28
N VAL A 387 24.15 7.05 9.04
CA VAL A 387 24.33 8.03 7.97
C VAL A 387 23.62 9.36 8.23
N THR A 388 22.50 9.33 8.95
CA THR A 388 21.69 10.52 9.25
C THR A 388 22.36 11.40 10.31
N LYS A 389 22.94 10.78 11.34
CA LYS A 389 23.65 11.47 12.44
C LYS A 389 25.12 11.73 12.11
N GLY A 390 25.71 10.96 11.21
CA GLY A 390 27.13 11.02 10.90
C GLY A 390 28.01 10.40 11.99
N GLU A 391 27.50 9.42 12.73
CA GLU A 391 28.16 8.83 13.91
C GLU A 391 28.23 7.30 13.84
N CYS A 392 29.28 6.72 14.41
CA CYS A 392 29.43 5.27 14.56
C CYS A 392 28.75 4.79 15.86
N HIS A 393 27.92 3.76 15.77
CA HIS A 393 27.23 3.15 16.91
C HIS A 393 27.54 1.65 17.04
N SER A 394 27.58 1.15 18.27
CA SER A 394 27.66 -0.27 18.58
C SER A 394 26.27 -0.89 18.73
N ILE A 395 26.13 -2.14 18.29
CA ILE A 395 24.91 -2.94 18.39
C ILE A 395 25.17 -4.04 19.41
N GLU A 396 24.23 -4.21 20.34
CA GLU A 396 24.27 -5.29 21.31
C GLU A 396 24.02 -6.66 20.64
N PRO A 397 24.64 -7.75 21.11
CA PRO A 397 24.43 -9.09 20.56
C PRO A 397 22.94 -9.47 20.56
N GLY A 398 22.41 -9.81 19.38
CA GLY A 398 21.02 -10.26 19.21
C GLY A 398 20.03 -9.20 18.71
N GLN A 399 20.45 -7.94 18.53
CA GLN A 399 19.64 -6.93 17.84
C GLN A 399 19.95 -6.92 16.33
N GLU A 400 18.90 -6.86 15.49
CA GLU A 400 19.06 -6.62 14.05
C GLU A 400 19.63 -5.21 13.82
N MET A 401 20.51 -5.04 12.82
CA MET A 401 20.98 -3.72 12.43
C MET A 401 19.78 -2.83 12.08
N PRO A 402 19.72 -1.57 12.57
CA PRO A 402 18.65 -0.67 12.19
C PRO A 402 18.60 -0.56 10.66
N HIS A 403 17.49 -1.02 10.06
CA HIS A 403 17.22 -0.85 8.63
C HIS A 403 16.94 0.63 8.25
N THR A 404 17.04 1.55 9.22
CA THR A 404 16.71 2.98 9.10
C THR A 404 17.84 3.86 8.59
N ASP A 405 19.07 3.36 8.46
CA ASP A 405 20.20 4.13 7.90
C ASP A 405 20.43 3.85 6.40
N VAL A 406 19.37 3.38 5.72
CA VAL A 406 19.43 3.08 4.30
C VAL A 406 19.15 4.34 3.50
N VAL A 407 20.17 4.76 2.77
CA VAL A 407 20.04 5.87 1.85
C VAL A 407 19.25 5.41 0.62
N ALA A 408 18.07 5.98 0.43
CA ALA A 408 17.36 5.89 -0.84
C ALA A 408 18.27 6.37 -1.97
N ASP A 409 18.23 5.72 -3.13
CA ASP A 409 19.00 6.10 -4.30
C ASP A 409 20.51 5.87 -4.15
N SER A 410 20.86 4.79 -3.44
CA SER A 410 22.21 4.24 -3.29
C SER A 410 22.48 3.06 -4.22
N ASP A 411 23.74 2.63 -4.32
CA ASP A 411 24.09 1.38 -5.03
C ASP A 411 23.43 0.14 -4.43
N ARG A 412 22.96 0.23 -3.17
CA ARG A 412 22.25 -0.83 -2.47
C ARG A 412 20.74 -0.83 -2.72
N THR A 413 20.19 0.16 -3.43
CA THR A 413 18.75 0.33 -3.69
C THR A 413 18.40 0.39 -5.19
N ARG A 414 19.30 -0.13 -6.05
CA ARG A 414 19.10 -0.22 -7.51
C ARG A 414 17.76 -0.85 -7.87
N ASN A 415 16.96 -0.15 -8.67
CA ASN A 415 15.58 -0.53 -8.98
C ASN A 415 15.30 -0.83 -10.46
N VAL A 416 16.26 -0.58 -11.35
CA VAL A 416 16.12 -0.80 -12.79
C VAL A 416 17.40 -1.39 -13.37
N GLN A 417 17.24 -2.18 -14.44
CA GLN A 417 18.34 -2.54 -15.33
C GLN A 417 18.23 -1.79 -16.66
N LYS A 418 19.36 -1.43 -17.25
CA LYS A 418 19.47 -0.81 -18.57
C LYS A 418 20.38 -1.66 -19.45
N GLU A 419 20.04 -1.77 -20.72
CA GLU A 419 20.90 -2.44 -21.69
C GLU A 419 22.17 -1.63 -21.94
N CYS A 420 23.31 -2.33 -22.12
CA CYS A 420 24.55 -1.65 -22.44
C CYS A 420 24.43 -0.96 -23.80
N GLU A 421 24.60 0.35 -23.81
CA GLU A 421 24.62 1.13 -25.04
C GLU A 421 25.95 0.99 -25.79
N ARG A 422 25.95 1.38 -27.07
CA ARG A 422 27.17 1.41 -27.90
C ARG A 422 28.24 2.30 -27.26
N GLY A 423 29.50 1.92 -27.43
CA GLY A 423 30.66 2.57 -26.81
C GLY A 423 30.94 2.07 -25.39
N TYR A 424 30.09 1.18 -24.87
CA TYR A 424 30.22 0.60 -23.54
C TYR A 424 30.14 -0.93 -23.61
N TYR A 425 30.74 -1.59 -22.61
CA TYR A 425 30.53 -3.00 -22.34
C TYR A 425 30.08 -3.18 -20.89
N CYS A 426 29.27 -4.20 -20.64
CA CYS A 426 28.66 -4.45 -19.34
C CYS A 426 29.03 -5.85 -18.85
N LEU A 427 29.69 -5.92 -17.70
CA LEU A 427 30.12 -7.16 -17.06
C LEU A 427 29.58 -7.18 -15.63
N GLU A 428 28.95 -8.29 -15.23
CA GLU A 428 28.38 -8.47 -13.88
C GLU A 428 27.47 -7.30 -13.43
N GLY A 429 26.73 -6.72 -14.38
CA GLY A 429 25.82 -5.61 -14.13
C GLY A 429 26.46 -4.25 -13.85
N VAL A 430 27.76 -4.12 -14.15
CA VAL A 430 28.50 -2.86 -14.14
C VAL A 430 28.79 -2.42 -15.58
N ARG A 431 28.59 -1.14 -15.87
CA ARG A 431 28.83 -0.52 -17.18
C ARG A 431 30.22 0.12 -17.24
N TYR A 432 30.98 -0.22 -18.27
CA TYR A 432 32.33 0.27 -18.52
C TYR A 432 32.42 0.91 -19.90
N LYS A 433 33.20 1.98 -20.02
CA LYS A 433 33.53 2.56 -21.33
C LYS A 433 34.45 1.61 -22.09
N CYS A 434 34.30 1.58 -23.41
CA CYS A 434 35.30 0.93 -24.25
C CYS A 434 36.68 1.56 -24.04
N PRO A 435 37.75 0.75 -23.87
CA PRO A 435 39.09 1.27 -23.66
C PRO A 435 39.58 2.12 -24.84
N LYS A 436 40.48 3.08 -24.56
CA LYS A 436 41.15 3.87 -25.61
C LYS A 436 41.78 2.95 -26.67
N GLY A 437 41.66 3.34 -27.94
CA GLY A 437 42.13 2.54 -29.08
C GLY A 437 41.19 1.40 -29.50
N ARG A 438 40.03 1.24 -28.85
CA ARG A 438 38.98 0.28 -29.23
C ARG A 438 37.65 0.99 -29.47
N TYR A 439 36.80 0.41 -30.32
CA TYR A 439 35.45 0.90 -30.58
C TYR A 439 34.41 -0.14 -30.18
N GLY A 440 33.23 0.32 -29.77
CA GLY A 440 32.08 -0.53 -29.44
C GLY A 440 30.84 -0.13 -30.24
N ASP A 441 30.50 -0.85 -31.31
CA ASP A 441 29.30 -0.57 -32.13
C ASP A 441 28.09 -1.46 -31.78
N LYS A 442 28.28 -2.42 -30.88
CA LYS A 442 27.25 -3.34 -30.41
C LYS A 442 26.52 -2.80 -29.19
N ILE A 443 25.24 -3.12 -29.10
CA ILE A 443 24.47 -3.04 -27.85
C ILE A 443 24.71 -4.32 -27.06
N ARG A 444 24.58 -4.27 -25.73
CA ARG A 444 24.76 -5.41 -24.82
C ARG A 444 26.12 -6.10 -24.97
N GLU A 445 27.15 -5.34 -25.34
CA GLU A 445 28.52 -5.84 -25.40
C GLU A 445 28.94 -6.26 -23.99
N THR A 446 29.53 -7.45 -23.85
CA THR A 446 30.03 -7.99 -22.57
C THR A 446 31.55 -8.13 -22.59
N ASN A 447 32.17 -8.02 -23.77
CA ASN A 447 33.60 -8.14 -23.94
C ASN A 447 34.32 -6.82 -23.60
N SER A 448 35.29 -6.86 -22.70
CA SER A 448 36.16 -5.72 -22.39
C SER A 448 37.02 -5.27 -23.57
N GLY A 449 37.22 -6.13 -24.57
CA GLY A 449 37.83 -5.81 -25.86
C GLY A 449 36.91 -5.03 -26.81
N CYS A 450 35.66 -4.78 -26.41
CA CYS A 450 34.60 -4.21 -27.23
C CYS A 450 34.46 -4.89 -28.61
N THR A 451 33.96 -4.18 -29.61
CA THR A 451 33.79 -4.74 -30.96
C THR A 451 35.13 -5.01 -31.62
N GLY A 452 36.11 -4.14 -31.42
CA GLY A 452 37.46 -4.35 -31.91
C GLY A 452 38.36 -3.14 -31.78
N GLU A 453 39.54 -3.26 -32.36
CA GLU A 453 40.54 -2.19 -32.37
C GLU A 453 40.20 -1.13 -33.42
N CYS A 454 40.59 0.10 -33.14
CA CYS A 454 40.48 1.21 -34.07
C CYS A 454 41.30 0.92 -35.34
N GLN A 455 40.85 1.39 -36.50
CA GLN A 455 41.59 1.14 -37.75
C GLN A 455 42.96 1.84 -37.74
N PRO A 456 44.01 1.22 -38.36
CA PRO A 456 45.30 1.86 -38.53
C PRO A 456 45.17 3.25 -39.16
N GLY A 457 45.77 4.27 -38.53
CA GLY A 457 45.69 5.67 -38.96
C GLY A 457 44.49 6.46 -38.41
N TYR A 458 43.62 5.86 -37.60
CA TYR A 458 42.48 6.50 -36.92
C TYR A 458 42.65 6.43 -35.39
N TYR A 459 42.02 7.35 -34.66
CA TYR A 459 42.10 7.45 -33.20
C TYR A 459 40.72 7.24 -32.57
N CYS A 460 40.62 6.32 -31.61
CA CYS A 460 39.43 6.08 -30.80
C CYS A 460 39.71 6.53 -29.37
N GLU A 461 38.99 7.54 -28.89
CA GLU A 461 38.92 7.88 -27.46
C GLU A 461 38.04 6.84 -26.74
N GLU A 462 37.92 6.92 -25.41
CA GLU A 462 36.92 6.13 -24.67
C GLU A 462 35.52 6.37 -25.25
N ASP A 463 34.59 5.42 -25.11
CA ASP A 463 33.20 5.50 -25.59
C ASP A 463 32.98 5.66 -27.11
N THR A 464 34.03 5.50 -27.92
CA THR A 464 33.95 5.53 -29.38
C THR A 464 33.06 4.42 -29.95
N ILE A 465 32.08 4.78 -30.79
CA ILE A 465 31.11 3.85 -31.42
C ILE A 465 31.44 3.46 -32.87
N GLN A 466 32.50 4.00 -33.46
CA GLN A 466 32.84 3.81 -34.88
C GLN A 466 34.33 3.48 -35.07
N THR A 467 34.61 2.66 -36.08
CA THR A 467 35.97 2.24 -36.49
C THR A 467 36.85 3.35 -37.05
N LYS A 468 36.25 4.46 -37.50
CA LYS A 468 36.91 5.53 -38.26
C LYS A 468 36.49 6.91 -37.72
N ILE A 469 37.16 7.39 -36.68
CA ILE A 469 37.07 8.82 -36.33
C ILE A 469 38.21 9.55 -37.04
N GLN A 470 37.90 10.31 -38.10
CA GLN A 470 38.87 11.20 -38.73
C GLN A 470 39.29 12.29 -37.74
N LEU A 471 40.58 12.55 -37.69
CA LEU A 471 41.17 13.73 -37.04
C LEU A 471 40.64 15.01 -37.67
N LYS A 472 39.43 15.45 -37.31
CA LYS A 472 39.07 16.85 -37.44
C LYS A 472 39.58 17.56 -36.18
N MET A 473 40.59 18.41 -36.37
CA MET A 473 41.11 19.44 -35.45
C MET A 473 42.05 19.08 -34.29
N TYR A 474 42.11 17.87 -33.72
CA TYR A 474 42.86 17.71 -32.45
C TYR A 474 44.39 17.52 -32.57
N VAL A 475 44.89 16.91 -33.66
CA VAL A 475 46.35 16.65 -33.82
C VAL A 475 47.11 17.85 -34.41
N HIS A 476 46.43 18.85 -34.99
CA HIS A 476 47.14 19.99 -35.58
C HIS A 476 47.52 21.11 -34.58
N MET A 477 46.89 21.19 -33.40
CA MET A 477 47.18 22.28 -32.44
C MET A 477 48.28 21.96 -31.41
N LYS A 478 48.41 20.72 -30.93
CA LYS A 478 49.39 20.40 -29.85
C LYS A 478 50.83 20.23 -30.33
N GLN A 479 51.07 20.00 -31.62
CA GLN A 479 52.43 19.79 -32.13
C GLN A 479 53.10 21.09 -32.63
N TYR A 480 52.39 22.22 -32.66
CA TYR A 480 52.89 23.49 -33.23
C TYR A 480 52.85 24.71 -32.29
N VAL A 481 52.44 24.58 -31.03
CA VAL A 481 52.42 25.70 -30.08
C VAL A 481 53.31 25.40 -28.86
N PRO A 482 54.60 25.81 -28.89
CA PRO A 482 55.39 25.92 -27.66
C PRO A 482 54.82 27.04 -26.77
N GLN A 483 54.96 26.88 -25.45
CA GLN A 483 54.39 27.74 -24.39
C GLN A 483 54.76 29.24 -24.48
N ASP A 484 55.68 29.62 -25.37
CA ASP A 484 56.22 30.98 -25.48
C ASP A 484 55.37 31.96 -26.29
N ILE A 485 54.31 31.49 -26.97
CA ILE A 485 53.49 32.34 -27.88
C ILE A 485 52.26 32.96 -27.17
N ILE A 486 51.81 32.41 -26.04
CA ILE A 486 50.60 32.89 -25.34
C ILE A 486 50.76 34.33 -24.82
N VAL A 487 51.99 34.77 -24.54
CA VAL A 487 52.29 36.14 -24.07
C VAL A 487 52.18 37.20 -25.18
N GLN A 488 52.19 36.81 -26.46
CA GLN A 488 52.09 37.78 -27.57
C GLN A 488 50.65 38.03 -28.05
N ALA A 489 49.68 37.18 -27.69
CA ALA A 489 48.29 37.31 -28.15
C ALA A 489 47.55 38.51 -27.51
N GLU A 490 47.85 38.85 -26.25
CA GLU A 490 47.26 40.02 -25.57
C GLU A 490 47.69 41.35 -26.21
N ASN A 491 48.89 41.41 -26.77
CA ASN A 491 49.38 42.59 -27.49
C ASN A 491 48.75 42.75 -28.87
N VAL A 492 48.37 41.65 -29.53
CA VAL A 492 47.75 41.70 -30.86
C VAL A 492 46.29 42.17 -30.76
N LEU A 493 45.52 41.73 -29.75
CA LEU A 493 44.16 42.23 -29.53
C LEU A 493 44.13 43.74 -29.25
N ASN A 494 45.08 44.25 -28.46
CA ASN A 494 45.19 45.68 -28.17
C ASN A 494 45.55 46.52 -29.42
N VAL A 495 46.40 46.00 -30.31
CA VAL A 495 46.72 46.65 -31.59
C VAL A 495 45.50 46.68 -32.52
N PHE A 496 44.71 45.60 -32.57
CA PHE A 496 43.48 45.57 -33.37
C PHE A 496 42.42 46.54 -32.84
N ALA A 497 42.28 46.70 -31.53
CA ALA A 497 41.39 47.70 -30.91
C ALA A 497 41.79 49.15 -31.25
N VAL A 498 43.09 49.46 -31.29
CA VAL A 498 43.59 50.78 -31.69
C VAL A 498 43.34 51.05 -33.17
N ILE A 499 43.47 50.02 -34.03
CA ILE A 499 43.20 50.15 -35.47
C ILE A 499 41.70 50.37 -35.75
N THR A 500 40.79 49.70 -35.06
CA THR A 500 39.34 49.95 -35.22
C THR A 500 38.95 51.36 -34.77
N VAL A 501 39.53 51.87 -33.69
CA VAL A 501 39.29 53.26 -33.22
C VAL A 501 39.83 54.30 -34.21
N LEU A 502 41.01 54.07 -34.80
CA LEU A 502 41.57 54.96 -35.82
C LEU A 502 40.74 54.95 -37.12
N VAL A 503 40.25 53.79 -37.56
CA VAL A 503 39.40 53.66 -38.75
C VAL A 503 38.03 54.30 -38.53
N GLN A 504 37.41 54.14 -37.34
CA GLN A 504 36.18 54.85 -36.96
C GLN A 504 36.38 56.37 -36.87
N GLY A 505 37.53 56.85 -36.37
CA GLY A 505 37.86 58.27 -36.30
C GLY A 505 38.04 58.93 -37.68
N ILE A 506 38.58 58.19 -38.66
CA ILE A 506 38.74 58.64 -40.06
C ILE A 506 37.39 58.65 -40.79
N LEU A 507 36.54 57.65 -40.59
CA LEU A 507 35.18 57.60 -41.17
C LEU A 507 34.26 58.72 -40.65
N LEU A 508 34.43 59.16 -39.41
CA LEU A 508 33.64 60.24 -38.79
C LEU A 508 34.22 61.65 -39.01
N LYS A 509 35.28 61.82 -39.82
CA LYS A 509 35.99 63.10 -40.08
C LYS A 509 36.37 63.89 -38.81
N ARG A 510 36.73 63.22 -37.71
CA ARG A 510 37.04 63.87 -36.41
C ARG A 510 38.48 63.73 -35.93
N VAL A 511 39.42 63.30 -36.77
CA VAL A 511 40.83 63.19 -36.38
C VAL A 511 41.70 64.20 -37.16
N LYS A 512 42.39 65.09 -36.43
CA LYS A 512 43.42 65.97 -36.99
C LYS A 512 44.67 65.14 -37.34
N VAL A 513 45.24 65.41 -38.51
CA VAL A 513 46.25 64.62 -39.25
C VAL A 513 47.61 64.44 -38.53
N ASN A 514 47.84 65.08 -37.39
CA ASN A 514 49.15 65.06 -36.72
C ASN A 514 49.45 63.78 -35.90
N VAL A 515 48.56 62.79 -35.87
CA VAL A 515 48.79 61.49 -35.19
C VAL A 515 49.46 60.45 -36.11
N ILE A 516 49.53 60.70 -37.43
CA ILE A 516 49.95 59.71 -38.43
C ILE A 516 51.49 59.65 -38.62
N GLN A 517 52.24 60.66 -38.14
CA GLN A 517 53.69 60.70 -38.32
C GLN A 517 54.46 59.67 -37.45
N ASP A 518 53.92 59.23 -36.31
CA ASP A 518 54.58 58.24 -35.44
C ASP A 518 54.53 56.79 -35.96
N ILE A 519 53.76 56.53 -37.04
CA ILE A 519 53.61 55.20 -37.64
C ILE A 519 54.47 55.06 -38.92
N GLY A 520 55.20 56.11 -39.33
CA GLY A 520 56.19 56.05 -40.40
C GLY A 520 55.62 56.02 -41.83
N VAL A 521 54.44 56.59 -42.06
CA VAL A 521 53.82 56.70 -43.40
C VAL A 521 54.05 58.10 -43.96
N HIS A 522 54.88 58.23 -45.01
CA HIS A 522 55.10 59.51 -45.70
C HIS A 522 53.88 59.92 -46.55
N GLN A 523 53.51 61.20 -46.49
CA GLN A 523 52.31 61.79 -47.10
C GLN A 523 52.15 61.60 -48.62
N ASN A 524 53.22 61.30 -49.36
CA ASN A 524 53.18 61.26 -50.84
C ASN A 524 52.60 59.98 -51.47
N GLN A 525 52.11 59.01 -50.68
CA GLN A 525 51.43 57.81 -51.20
C GLN A 525 49.90 57.87 -51.08
N LEU A 526 49.32 58.86 -50.37
CA LEU A 526 47.88 58.91 -50.06
C LEU A 526 47.05 59.88 -50.91
N VAL A 527 47.64 60.59 -51.88
CA VAL A 527 46.95 61.67 -52.62
C VAL A 527 46.72 61.38 -54.12
N LYS A 528 47.14 60.23 -54.67
CA LYS A 528 46.99 59.99 -56.13
C LYS A 528 46.01 58.91 -56.58
N HIS A 529 45.44 58.11 -55.69
CA HIS A 529 44.33 57.21 -56.04
C HIS A 529 43.23 57.30 -54.98
N LYS A 530 41.97 57.43 -55.41
CA LYS A 530 40.78 57.18 -54.57
C LYS A 530 40.86 55.73 -54.07
N MET A 531 41.62 55.49 -53.01
CA MET A 531 41.76 54.15 -52.44
C MET A 531 40.55 53.86 -51.57
N ASN A 532 39.87 52.76 -51.87
CA ASN A 532 38.81 52.22 -51.04
C ASN A 532 39.38 51.80 -49.67
N VAL A 533 38.51 51.72 -48.65
CA VAL A 533 38.86 51.34 -47.26
C VAL A 533 39.72 50.06 -47.21
N GLU A 534 39.47 49.11 -48.11
CA GLU A 534 40.25 47.87 -48.27
C GLU A 534 41.75 48.11 -48.54
N GLY A 535 42.10 49.14 -49.32
CA GLY A 535 43.49 49.43 -49.68
C GLY A 535 44.30 50.01 -48.52
N VAL A 536 43.67 50.81 -47.66
CA VAL A 536 44.32 51.38 -46.47
C VAL A 536 44.56 50.30 -45.41
N THR A 537 43.57 49.41 -45.21
CA THR A 537 43.67 48.29 -44.27
C THR A 537 44.81 47.33 -44.65
N LEU A 538 44.97 47.03 -45.94
CA LEU A 538 46.01 46.12 -46.42
C LEU A 538 47.44 46.68 -46.23
N ILE A 539 47.61 48.01 -46.34
CA ILE A 539 48.90 48.68 -46.13
C ILE A 539 49.26 48.68 -44.65
N VAL A 540 48.31 49.02 -43.76
CA VAL A 540 48.52 48.99 -42.30
C VAL A 540 48.86 47.57 -41.83
N LEU A 541 48.15 46.55 -42.36
CA LEU A 541 48.42 45.16 -42.05
C LEU A 541 49.83 44.73 -42.46
N LYS A 542 50.30 45.12 -43.66
CA LYS A 542 51.67 44.83 -44.12
C LYS A 542 52.75 45.50 -43.27
N VAL A 543 52.50 46.69 -42.73
CA VAL A 543 53.43 47.41 -41.85
C VAL A 543 53.50 46.75 -40.46
N VAL A 544 52.36 46.36 -39.89
CA VAL A 544 52.28 45.65 -38.60
C VAL A 544 52.95 44.27 -38.69
N MET A 545 52.71 43.53 -39.78
CA MET A 545 53.32 42.22 -40.05
C MET A 545 54.85 42.30 -40.14
N ARG A 546 55.40 43.39 -40.72
CA ARG A 546 56.85 43.62 -40.78
C ARG A 546 57.46 43.98 -39.43
N ARG A 547 56.76 44.71 -38.55
CA ARG A 547 57.27 45.08 -37.23
C ARG A 547 57.21 43.95 -36.21
N LEU A 548 56.24 43.03 -36.32
CA LEU A 548 56.07 41.92 -35.38
C LEU A 548 56.89 40.65 -35.73
N LYS A 549 57.66 40.64 -36.82
CA LYS A 549 58.47 39.48 -37.28
C LYS A 549 57.69 38.16 -37.32
N LEU A 550 56.41 38.20 -37.70
CA LEU A 550 55.57 37.02 -37.85
C LEU A 550 56.09 36.12 -38.98
N ARG A 551 56.10 34.79 -38.78
CA ARG A 551 56.55 33.83 -39.80
C ARG A 551 55.59 33.81 -41.00
N ARG A 552 56.15 33.55 -42.20
CA ARG A 552 55.43 33.58 -43.49
C ARG A 552 54.38 32.47 -43.68
N ASP A 553 54.44 31.43 -42.87
CA ASP A 553 53.54 30.26 -42.85
C ASP A 553 52.16 30.53 -42.21
N ILE A 554 52.03 31.60 -41.41
CA ILE A 554 50.75 32.01 -40.77
C ILE A 554 49.89 32.90 -41.70
N ILE A 555 50.48 33.42 -42.78
CA ILE A 555 49.85 34.40 -43.70
C ILE A 555 48.50 33.94 -44.29
N PRO A 556 48.34 32.68 -44.77
CA PRO A 556 47.07 32.25 -45.38
C PRO A 556 45.91 32.15 -44.36
N TYR A 557 46.23 31.93 -43.08
CA TYR A 557 45.27 31.76 -42.00
C TYR A 557 44.78 33.09 -41.44
N LEU A 558 45.67 34.09 -41.35
CA LEU A 558 45.32 35.46 -41.01
C LEU A 558 44.43 36.10 -42.09
N ASP A 559 44.72 35.86 -43.36
CA ASP A 559 43.88 36.37 -44.47
C ASP A 559 42.43 35.85 -44.38
N GLN A 560 42.22 34.57 -44.06
CA GLN A 560 40.86 34.03 -43.90
C GLN A 560 40.14 34.53 -42.63
N LEU A 561 40.86 34.69 -41.52
CA LEU A 561 40.28 35.20 -40.27
C LEU A 561 39.90 36.68 -40.39
N ILE A 562 40.75 37.48 -41.05
CA ILE A 562 40.56 38.92 -41.26
C ILE A 562 39.45 39.17 -42.28
N LEU A 563 39.39 38.41 -43.39
CA LEU A 563 38.29 38.55 -44.35
C LEU A 563 36.93 38.28 -43.69
N LYS A 564 36.86 37.28 -42.80
CA LYS A 564 35.63 36.91 -42.10
C LYS A 564 35.19 37.98 -41.09
N TYR A 565 36.13 38.51 -40.29
CA TYR A 565 35.86 39.56 -39.30
C TYR A 565 35.51 40.92 -39.93
N VAL A 566 36.18 41.29 -41.03
CA VAL A 566 35.90 42.54 -41.76
C VAL A 566 34.55 42.46 -42.46
N MET A 567 34.19 41.32 -43.05
CA MET A 567 32.88 41.13 -43.69
C MET A 567 31.72 41.08 -42.68
N GLU A 568 31.94 40.56 -41.46
CA GLU A 568 30.96 40.64 -40.37
C GLU A 568 30.84 42.06 -39.76
N GLY A 569 31.94 42.80 -39.67
CA GLY A 569 31.96 44.19 -39.22
C GLY A 569 31.25 45.16 -40.18
N ILE A 570 31.40 44.96 -41.50
CA ILE A 570 30.72 45.76 -42.53
C ILE A 570 29.21 45.49 -42.55
N LYS A 571 28.76 44.25 -42.29
CA LYS A 571 27.32 43.92 -42.18
C LYS A 571 26.64 44.57 -40.98
N LYS A 572 27.36 44.83 -39.89
CA LYS A 572 26.83 45.53 -38.70
C LYS A 572 26.70 47.04 -38.85
N THR A 573 27.24 47.64 -39.92
CA THR A 573 27.23 49.10 -40.15
C THR A 573 26.31 49.55 -41.29
N GLN A 574 25.50 48.64 -41.86
CA GLN A 574 24.40 48.96 -42.78
C GLN A 574 22.99 48.70 -42.19
N LEU A 575 22.88 48.62 -40.86
CA LEU A 575 21.61 48.57 -40.12
C LEU A 575 21.49 49.77 -39.19
#